data_AF-A0A354GHQ2-F1
#
_entry.id   AF-A0A354GHQ2-F1
#
_cell.length_a   1.000
_cell.length_b   1.000
_cell.length_c   1.000
_cell.angle_alpha   90.00
_cell.angle_beta   90.00
_cell.angle_gamma   90.00
#
_symmetry.space_group_name_H-M   'P 1'
#
loop_
_entity.id
_entity.type
_entity.pdbx_description
1 polymer ?
#
loop_
_entity_poly.entity_id
_entity_poly.type
_entity_poly.pdbx_seq_one_letter_code
_entity_poly.pdbx_strand_id
1 'polypeptide(L)' 'IELTLNNKKLLVYPHQLQVDDKGTIEAYVLKSYFKGSHWLVESIFNGQPLFFENLYHIEEKKTVLLKLQNCYD' A
#
# COMPACT_ATOMS: atom_id res chain seq x y z
N ILE A 1 -5.96 3.07 -6.70
CA ILE A 1 -7.18 3.07 -5.83
C ILE A 1 -7.66 4.49 -5.65
N GLU A 2 -8.96 4.72 -5.44
CA GLU A 2 -9.47 6.04 -5.04
C GLU A 2 -9.50 6.10 -3.50
N LEU A 3 -8.72 7.00 -2.89
CA LEU A 3 -8.75 7.27 -1.46
C LEU A 3 -9.55 8.54 -1.19
N THR A 4 -10.41 8.52 -0.18
CA THR A 4 -11.05 9.75 0.32
C THR A 4 -10.27 10.24 1.52
N LEU A 5 -9.48 11.30 1.32
CA LEU A 5 -8.71 11.97 2.38
C LEU A 5 -9.23 13.40 2.51
N ASN A 6 -9.68 13.78 3.71
CA ASN A 6 -10.18 15.14 4.00
C ASN A 6 -11.22 15.65 2.97
N ASN A 7 -12.23 14.83 2.66
CA ASN A 7 -13.26 15.10 1.65
C ASN A 7 -12.75 15.31 0.21
N LYS A 8 -11.47 15.02 -0.07
CA LYS A 8 -10.92 14.98 -1.43
C LYS A 8 -10.72 13.53 -1.86
N LYS A 9 -11.21 13.24 -3.06
CA LYS A 9 -10.94 11.99 -3.76
C LYS A 9 -9.57 12.08 -4.43
N LEU A 10 -8.65 11.22 -4.02
CA LEU A 10 -7.31 11.14 -4.57
C LEU A 10 -7.15 9.80 -5.30
N LEU A 11 -6.75 9.86 -6.57
CA LEU A 11 -6.33 8.67 -7.29
C LEU A 11 -4.88 8.36 -6.89
N VAL A 12 -4.67 7.18 -6.31
CA VAL A 12 -3.38 6.74 -5.78
C VAL A 12 -2.89 5.52 -6.55
N TYR A 13 -1.63 5.61 -7.00
CA TYR A 13 -0.93 4.52 -7.66
C TYR A 13 -0.11 3.66 -6.67
N PRO A 14 0.13 2.37 -6.97
CA PRO A 14 0.87 1.46 -6.08
C PRO A 14 2.24 1.95 -5.61
N HIS A 15 3.00 2.63 -6.48
CA HIS A 15 4.33 3.15 -6.14
C HIS A 15 4.28 4.36 -5.18
N GLN A 16 3.13 5.03 -5.05
CA GLN A 16 2.95 6.14 -4.12
C GLN A 16 2.65 5.66 -2.70
N LEU A 17 2.54 4.35 -2.48
CA LEU A 17 2.26 3.75 -1.19
C LEU A 17 3.52 3.09 -0.65
N GLN A 18 3.88 3.45 0.57
CA GLN A 18 5.03 2.88 1.26
C GLN A 18 4.62 2.43 2.66
N VAL A 19 5.13 1.28 3.11
CA VAL A 19 4.97 0.82 4.49
C VAL A 19 5.68 1.78 5.44
N ASP A 20 4.97 2.26 6.46
CA ASP A 20 5.49 3.15 7.50
C ASP A 20 4.69 2.95 8.79
N ASP A 21 5.37 2.76 9.92
CA ASP A 21 4.74 2.57 11.23
C ASP A 21 3.89 3.78 11.68
N LYS A 22 4.07 4.94 11.05
CA LYS A 22 3.28 6.17 11.27
C LYS A 22 2.27 6.41 10.14
N GLY A 23 2.05 5.43 9.27
CA GLY A 23 1.08 5.49 8.19
C GLY A 23 -0.36 5.61 8.69
N THR A 24 -1.22 6.20 7.86
CA THR A 24 -2.65 6.41 8.18
C THR A 24 -3.58 5.47 7.41
N ILE A 25 -3.04 4.68 6.49
CA ILE A 25 -3.80 3.76 5.63
C ILE A 25 -3.52 2.35 6.12
N GLU A 26 -4.49 1.72 6.78
CA GLU A 26 -4.37 0.36 7.31
C GLU A 26 -4.73 -0.68 6.24
N ALA A 27 -3.75 -1.45 5.77
CA ALA A 27 -3.93 -2.44 4.72
C ALA A 27 -3.69 -3.86 5.24
N TYR A 28 -4.63 -4.76 4.96
CA TYR A 28 -4.51 -6.18 5.32
C TYR A 28 -3.89 -6.97 4.17
N VAL A 29 -2.71 -7.55 4.39
CA VAL A 29 -1.94 -8.27 3.39
C VAL A 29 -2.58 -9.64 3.11
N LEU A 30 -2.93 -9.86 1.84
CA LEU A 30 -3.40 -11.14 1.35
C LEU A 30 -2.24 -11.98 0.83
N LYS A 31 -1.37 -11.38 0.01
CA LYS A 31 -0.31 -12.10 -0.70
C LYS A 31 0.84 -11.20 -1.12
N SER A 32 2.04 -11.74 -1.14
CA SER A 32 3.24 -11.06 -1.62
C SER A 32 3.83 -11.78 -2.83
N TYR A 33 4.03 -11.06 -3.93
CA TYR A 33 4.55 -11.57 -5.20
C TYR A 33 5.95 -11.03 -5.48
N PHE A 34 6.94 -11.89 -5.62
CA PHE A 34 8.30 -11.47 -5.94
C PHE A 34 8.42 -11.05 -7.41
N LYS A 35 8.91 -9.82 -7.66
CA LYS A 35 9.10 -9.22 -9.00
C LYS A 35 10.58 -9.12 -9.41
N GLY A 36 11.44 -9.97 -8.85
CA GLY A 36 12.85 -10.04 -9.20
C GLY A 36 13.75 -9.11 -8.37
N SER A 37 13.37 -7.84 -8.19
CA SER A 37 14.13 -6.88 -7.34
C SER A 37 13.39 -6.42 -6.09
N HIS A 38 12.06 -6.54 -6.09
CA HIS A 38 11.17 -6.10 -5.03
C HIS A 38 9.92 -7.00 -5.01
N TRP A 39 8.98 -6.69 -4.12
CA TRP A 39 7.74 -7.42 -3.93
C TRP A 39 6.56 -6.53 -4.28
N LEU A 40 5.61 -7.09 -5.04
CA LEU A 40 4.27 -6.52 -5.16
C LEU A 40 3.39 -7.15 -4.10
N VAL A 41 2.83 -6.33 -3.22
CA VAL A 41 2.00 -6.79 -2.12
C VAL A 41 0.54 -6.53 -2.48
N GLU A 42 -0.25 -7.59 -2.50
CA GLU A 42 -1.71 -7.54 -2.62
C GLU A 42 -2.32 -7.47 -1.23
N SER A 43 -3.18 -6.48 -1.04
CA SER A 43 -3.81 -6.18 0.24
C SER A 43 -5.24 -5.71 0.07
N ILE A 44 -5.99 -5.66 1.16
CA ILE A 44 -7.32 -5.08 1.22
C ILE A 44 -7.29 -3.83 2.09
N PHE A 45 -7.85 -2.74 1.58
CA PHE A 45 -8.13 -1.50 2.32
C PHE A 45 -9.61 -1.14 2.12
N ASN A 46 -10.36 -0.96 3.20
CA ASN A 46 -11.80 -0.63 3.16
C ASN A 46 -12.62 -1.54 2.23
N GLY A 47 -12.32 -2.84 2.21
CA GLY A 47 -13.00 -3.83 1.36
C GLY A 47 -12.67 -3.72 -0.14
N GLN A 48 -11.70 -2.89 -0.53
CA GLN A 48 -11.21 -2.75 -1.89
C GLN A 48 -9.79 -3.30 -2.02
N PRO A 49 -9.43 -3.91 -3.17
CA PRO A 49 -8.08 -4.37 -3.40
C PRO A 49 -7.12 -3.18 -3.51
N LEU A 50 -5.99 -3.29 -2.81
CA LEU A 50 -4.92 -2.32 -2.76
C LEU A 50 -3.60 -3.03 -3.05
N PHE A 51 -2.85 -2.49 -4.00
CA PHE A 51 -1.51 -3.00 -4.33
C PHE A 51 -0.47 -1.93 -4.02
N PHE A 52 0.66 -2.35 -3.49
CA PHE A 52 1.83 -1.49 -3.28
C PHE A 52 3.11 -2.29 -3.48
N GLU A 53 4.20 -1.61 -3.79
CA GLU A 53 5.52 -2.23 -3.93
C GLU A 53 6.30 -2.09 -2.62
N ASN A 54 7.03 -3.13 -2.23
CA ASN A 54 7.90 -3.11 -1.07
C ASN A 54 9.22 -3.79 -1.39
N LEU A 55 10.34 -3.29 -0.85
CA LEU A 55 11.66 -3.88 -1.10
C LEU A 55 11.77 -5.28 -0.49
N TYR A 56 11.06 -5.52 0.61
CA TYR A 56 11.12 -6.77 1.36
C TYR A 56 9.78 -7.52 1.33
N HIS A 57 9.86 -8.83 1.48
CA HIS A 57 8.69 -9.68 1.64
C HIS A 57 7.87 -9.23 2.85
N ILE A 58 6.56 -9.17 2.70
CA ILE A 58 5.63 -9.00 3.81
C ILE A 58 4.82 -10.29 3.95
N GLU A 59 4.79 -10.84 5.16
CA GLU A 59 4.00 -12.03 5.45
C GLU A 59 2.51 -11.80 5.22
N GLU A 60 1.87 -12.83 4.69
CA GLU A 60 0.42 -12.88 4.51
C GLU A 60 -0.31 -12.81 5.87
N LYS A 61 -1.56 -12.33 5.85
CA LYS A 61 -2.42 -12.22 7.03
C LYS A 61 -1.91 -11.23 8.09
N LYS A 62 -1.04 -10.31 7.70
CA LYS A 62 -0.61 -9.19 8.54
C LYS A 62 -1.31 -7.91 8.11
N THR A 63 -1.57 -7.06 9.09
CA THR A 63 -1.94 -5.67 8.86
C THR A 63 -0.69 -4.82 8.84
N VAL A 64 -0.58 -3.93 7.85
CA VAL A 64 0.49 -2.94 7.76
C VAL A 64 -0.10 -1.55 7.63
N LEU A 65 0.65 -0.56 8.11
CA LEU A 65 0.33 0.85 7.93
C LEU A 65 1.07 1.38 6.72
N LEU A 66 0.34 2.05 5.84
CA LEU A 66 0.86 2.67 4.63
C LEU A 66 0.75 4.19 4.75
N LYS A 67 1.73 4.88 4.18
CA LYS A 67 1.70 6.32 3.92
C LYS A 67 1.70 6.59 2.43
N LEU A 68 1.14 7.74 2.06
CA LEU A 68 1.36 8.32 0.75
C LEU A 68 2.74 8.97 0.70
N GLN A 69 3.57 8.50 -0.22
CA GLN A 69 4.82 9.14 -0.58
C GLN A 69 4.55 10.12 -1.73
N ASN A 70 4.75 11.41 -1.47
CA ASN A 70 4.76 12.41 -2.53
C ASN A 70 6.12 12.36 -3.23
N CYS A 71 6.14 11.85 -4.47
CA CYS A 71 7.28 12.00 -5.37
C CYS A 71 7.08 13.28 -6.17
N TYR A 72 7.42 14.44 -5.58
CA TYR A 72 7.78 15.61 -6.37
C TYR A 72 9.30 15.69 -6.35
N ASP A 73 9.92 15.31 -7.48
CA ASP A 73 11.28 15.72 -7.83
C ASP A 73 11.28 17.18 -8.28
#